data_AF-A0A1T4PL79-F1
#
_entry.id   AF-A0A1T4PL79-F1
#
_cell.length_a   1.000
_cell.length_b   1.000
_cell.length_c   1.000
_cell.angle_alpha   90.00
_cell.angle_beta   90.00
_cell.angle_gamma   90.00
#
_symmetry.space_group_name_H-M   'P 1'
#
loop_
_entity.id
_entity.type
_entity.pdbx_description
1 polymer ?
#
loop_
_entity_poly.entity_id
_entity_poly.type
_entity_poly.pdbx_seq_one_letter_code
_entity_poly.pdbx_strand_id
1 'polypeptide(L)'
;MSKNNKQFDFFNMLRKFGIKKLFNCKEFYFSLIFPLSIFYLLNCITRENTGSLFKDLIHIIIVLDVTVFSVVITGLALLLSLADGSFLKFLKKHDLYISFFFPFYLAGVLWILHIIYSLGLIFFSYTSISLKIVDASLLFTYIFGFLYALLNSISLIKLIINLGHAKVRFEEVKEKVKSD
;
A
#
# COMPACT_ATOMS: atom_id res chain seq x y z
N MET A 1 -12.85 -30.07 -9.90
CA MET A 1 -12.35 -28.76 -10.41
C MET A 1 -11.88 -27.80 -9.29
N SER A 2 -11.41 -28.28 -8.12
CA SER A 2 -11.30 -27.44 -6.88
C SER A 2 -9.88 -27.24 -6.30
N LYS A 3 -8.84 -27.98 -6.74
CA LYS A 3 -7.49 -27.85 -6.15
C LYS A 3 -6.62 -26.70 -6.69
N ASN A 4 -6.89 -26.17 -7.89
CA ASN A 4 -6.05 -25.12 -8.50
C ASN A 4 -6.31 -23.70 -7.97
N ASN A 5 -7.46 -23.41 -7.35
CA ASN A 5 -7.77 -22.05 -6.89
C ASN A 5 -7.06 -21.66 -5.59
N LYS A 6 -6.65 -22.63 -4.74
CA LYS A 6 -5.98 -22.30 -3.47
C LYS A 6 -4.60 -21.68 -3.68
N GLN A 7 -3.94 -21.91 -4.82
CA GLN A 7 -2.58 -21.42 -5.06
C GLN A 7 -2.51 -19.88 -5.18
N PHE A 8 -3.63 -19.23 -5.54
CA PHE A 8 -3.73 -17.78 -5.71
C PHE A 8 -4.52 -17.10 -4.58
N ASP A 9 -4.68 -17.77 -3.44
CA ASP A 9 -5.26 -17.15 -2.25
C ASP A 9 -4.26 -16.17 -1.60
N PHE A 10 -4.73 -15.05 -1.05
CA PHE A 10 -3.90 -13.97 -0.50
C PHE A 10 -2.91 -14.50 0.54
N PHE A 11 -3.40 -15.34 1.47
CA PHE A 11 -2.57 -15.92 2.52
C PHE A 11 -1.48 -16.85 1.97
N ASN A 12 -1.77 -17.58 0.90
CA ASN A 12 -0.79 -18.46 0.25
C ASN A 12 0.24 -17.66 -0.53
N MET A 13 -0.17 -16.57 -1.20
CA MET A 13 0.76 -15.63 -1.82
C MET A 13 1.65 -14.94 -0.78
N LEU A 14 1.07 -14.51 0.36
CA LEU A 14 1.80 -13.89 1.47
C LEU A 14 2.84 -14.86 2.06
N ARG A 15 2.47 -16.12 2.24
CA ARG A 15 3.39 -17.16 2.71
C ARG A 15 4.57 -17.36 1.75
N LYS A 16 4.31 -17.35 0.44
CA LYS A 16 5.35 -17.47 -0.61
C LYS A 16 6.22 -16.22 -0.72
N PHE A 17 5.62 -15.03 -0.65
CA PHE A 17 6.34 -13.76 -0.67
C PHE A 17 7.26 -13.62 0.55
N GLY A 18 6.78 -14.10 1.70
CA GLY A 18 7.50 -14.19 2.96
C GLY A 18 7.18 -13.01 3.87
N ILE A 19 6.49 -13.28 4.97
CA ILE A 19 6.08 -12.28 5.98
C ILE A 19 7.29 -11.48 6.49
N LYS A 20 8.47 -12.12 6.62
CA LYS A 20 9.70 -11.44 7.04
C LYS A 20 10.10 -10.28 6.11
N LYS A 21 9.80 -10.37 4.82
CA LYS A 21 10.10 -9.29 3.86
C LYS A 21 9.24 -8.04 4.08
N LEU A 22 8.06 -8.20 4.68
CA LEU A 22 7.18 -7.07 5.01
C LEU A 22 7.76 -6.19 6.13
N PHE A 23 8.41 -6.82 7.10
CA PHE A 23 8.99 -6.12 8.26
C PHE A 23 10.46 -5.75 8.06
N ASN A 24 11.18 -6.47 7.19
CA ASN A 24 12.58 -6.21 6.92
C ASN A 24 12.80 -5.42 5.62
N CYS A 25 11.91 -4.47 5.32
CA CYS A 25 12.03 -3.56 4.19
C CYS A 25 12.36 -2.15 4.67
N LYS A 26 13.00 -1.34 3.82
CA LYS A 26 13.40 0.03 4.16
C LYS A 26 12.17 0.89 4.45
N GLU A 27 11.10 0.64 3.72
CA GLU A 27 9.81 1.29 3.85
C GLU A 27 9.24 1.15 5.26
N PHE A 28 9.37 -0.03 5.88
CA PHE A 28 8.94 -0.27 7.27
C PHE A 28 9.72 0.59 8.28
N TYR A 29 11.04 0.67 8.12
CA TYR A 29 11.86 1.46 9.04
C TYR A 29 11.60 2.96 8.88
N PHE A 30 11.46 3.45 7.64
CA PHE A 30 11.09 4.85 7.39
C PHE A 30 9.70 5.19 7.94
N SER A 31 8.72 4.30 7.73
CA SER A 31 7.37 4.50 8.26
C SER A 31 7.33 4.45 9.78
N LEU A 32 8.31 3.84 10.46
CA LEU A 32 8.41 3.79 11.92
C LEU A 32 9.14 5.01 12.52
N ILE A 33 10.22 5.46 11.89
CA ILE A 33 11.03 6.58 12.39
C ILE A 33 10.26 7.91 12.31
N PHE A 34 9.52 8.15 11.23
CA PHE A 34 8.87 9.43 11.01
C PHE A 34 7.74 9.73 12.02
N PRO A 35 6.80 8.81 12.32
CA PRO A 35 5.81 9.01 13.38
C PRO A 35 6.44 9.11 14.76
N LEU A 36 7.56 8.43 15.03
CA LEU A 36 8.28 8.57 16.30
C LEU A 36 8.76 10.02 16.51
N SER A 37 9.32 10.64 15.47
CA SER A 37 9.73 12.04 15.50
C SER A 37 8.54 12.98 15.75
N ILE A 38 7.40 12.74 15.09
CA ILE A 38 6.18 13.53 15.30
C ILE A 38 5.65 13.34 16.73
N PHE A 39 5.61 12.11 17.23
CA PHE A 39 5.17 11.80 18.58
C PHE A 39 6.03 12.50 19.63
N TYR A 40 7.36 12.52 19.44
CA TYR A 40 8.27 13.25 20.31
C TYR A 40 7.99 14.77 20.28
N LEU A 41 7.83 15.35 19.09
CA LEU A 41 7.53 16.78 18.93
C LEU A 41 6.19 17.17 19.56
N LEU A 42 5.15 16.33 19.43
CA LEU A 42 3.84 16.59 20.01
C LEU A 42 3.85 16.58 21.54
N ASN A 43 4.71 15.77 22.17
CA ASN A 43 4.88 15.81 23.62
C ASN A 43 5.57 17.10 24.11
N CYS A 44 6.26 17.83 23.22
CA CYS A 44 6.90 19.10 23.55
C CYS A 44 5.99 20.34 23.34
N ILE A 45 4.82 20.20 22.69
CA ILE A 45 3.91 21.32 22.38
C ILE A 45 2.80 21.41 23.44
N THR A 46 2.43 22.63 23.84
CA THR A 46 1.44 22.92 24.89
C THR A 46 0.03 22.43 24.54
N ARG A 47 -0.67 21.89 25.55
CA ARG A 47 -1.91 21.10 25.48
C ARG A 47 -3.12 21.75 24.79
N GLU A 48 -3.24 23.09 24.80
CA GLU A 48 -4.53 23.75 24.54
C GLU A 48 -5.03 23.71 23.09
N ASN A 49 -4.15 23.49 22.09
CA ASN A 49 -4.54 23.49 20.67
C ASN A 49 -4.58 22.10 19.99
N THR A 50 -4.31 21.02 20.74
CA THR A 50 -4.12 19.69 20.13
C THR A 50 -5.42 19.01 19.69
N GLY A 51 -6.52 19.24 20.41
CA GLY A 51 -7.81 18.57 20.15
C GLY A 51 -8.54 19.08 18.90
N SER A 52 -8.48 20.38 18.62
CA SER A 52 -9.08 20.96 17.39
C SER A 52 -8.30 20.54 16.15
N LEU A 53 -6.96 20.61 16.22
CA LEU A 53 -6.08 20.15 15.15
C LEU A 53 -6.35 18.68 14.79
N PHE A 54 -6.58 17.81 15.77
CA PHE A 54 -6.84 16.39 15.52
C PHE A 54 -8.12 16.15 14.71
N LYS A 55 -9.21 16.89 15.01
CA LYS A 55 -10.49 16.76 14.28
C LYS A 55 -10.37 17.21 12.83
N ASP A 56 -9.69 18.33 12.59
CA ASP A 56 -9.46 18.82 11.23
C ASP A 56 -8.55 17.87 10.44
N LEU A 57 -7.54 17.29 11.12
CA LEU A 57 -6.64 16.32 10.52
C LEU A 57 -7.38 15.07 10.03
N ILE A 58 -8.31 14.52 10.82
CA ILE A 58 -9.06 13.29 10.50
C ILE A 58 -9.84 13.41 9.19
N HIS A 59 -10.47 14.55 8.94
CA HIS A 59 -11.25 14.74 7.70
C HIS A 59 -10.35 14.76 6.46
N ILE A 60 -9.22 15.46 6.55
CA ILE A 60 -8.22 15.52 5.45
C ILE A 60 -7.66 14.12 5.18
N ILE A 61 -7.39 13.39 6.25
CA ILE A 61 -6.81 12.05 6.27
C ILE A 61 -7.62 11.05 5.43
N ILE A 62 -8.94 11.04 5.58
CA ILE A 62 -9.79 10.08 4.84
C ILE A 62 -9.84 10.40 3.36
N VAL A 63 -9.90 11.68 3.03
CA VAL A 63 -9.85 12.11 1.63
C VAL A 63 -8.53 11.67 1.00
N LEU A 64 -7.41 11.80 1.73
CA LEU A 64 -6.11 11.31 1.28
C LEU A 64 -6.11 9.78 1.10
N ASP A 65 -6.64 9.02 2.05
CA ASP A 65 -6.70 7.55 1.97
C ASP A 65 -7.46 7.07 0.73
N VAL A 66 -8.66 7.62 0.51
CA VAL A 66 -9.51 7.26 -0.64
C VAL A 66 -8.84 7.66 -1.96
N THR A 67 -8.16 8.81 -1.98
CA THR A 67 -7.44 9.29 -3.16
C THR A 67 -6.29 8.34 -3.51
N VAL A 68 -5.44 7.99 -2.54
CA VAL A 68 -4.30 7.10 -2.81
C VAL A 68 -4.76 5.68 -3.12
N PHE A 69 -5.81 5.19 -2.45
CA PHE A 69 -6.42 3.91 -2.80
C PHE A 69 -6.91 3.89 -4.25
N SER A 70 -7.55 4.96 -4.71
CA SER A 70 -8.00 5.10 -6.11
C SER A 70 -6.83 5.04 -7.09
N VAL A 71 -5.67 5.61 -6.73
CA VAL A 71 -4.43 5.50 -7.52
C VAL A 71 -3.93 4.06 -7.59
N VAL A 72 -3.96 3.32 -6.48
CA VAL A 72 -3.56 1.90 -6.45
C VAL A 72 -4.47 1.04 -7.33
N ILE A 73 -5.78 1.25 -7.27
CA ILE A 73 -6.76 0.54 -8.13
C ILE A 73 -6.55 0.89 -9.60
N THR A 74 -6.32 2.16 -9.92
CA THR A 74 -6.02 2.61 -11.30
C THR A 74 -4.74 1.96 -11.81
N GLY A 75 -3.69 1.91 -11.00
CA GLY A 75 -2.44 1.24 -11.34
C GLY A 75 -2.62 -0.25 -11.60
N LEU A 76 -3.45 -0.93 -10.80
CA LEU A 76 -3.81 -2.33 -11.03
C LEU A 76 -4.57 -2.51 -12.34
N ALA A 77 -5.52 -1.64 -12.65
CA ALA A 77 -6.30 -1.68 -13.88
C ALA A 77 -5.41 -1.49 -15.13
N LEU A 78 -4.47 -0.54 -15.08
CA LEU A 78 -3.48 -0.33 -16.15
C LEU A 78 -2.60 -1.57 -16.36
N LEU A 79 -2.14 -2.18 -15.27
CA LEU A 79 -1.32 -3.39 -15.34
C LEU A 79 -2.10 -4.57 -15.95
N LEU A 80 -3.38 -4.72 -15.59
CA LEU A 80 -4.25 -5.73 -16.18
C LEU A 80 -4.53 -5.47 -17.66
N SER A 81 -4.66 -4.21 -18.08
CA SER A 81 -4.85 -3.88 -19.51
C SER A 81 -3.59 -4.15 -20.34
N LEU A 82 -2.40 -3.96 -19.74
CA LEU A 82 -1.13 -4.24 -20.38
C LEU A 82 -0.77 -5.73 -20.40
N ALA A 83 -1.36 -6.55 -19.52
CA ALA A 83 -1.06 -7.96 -19.41
C ALA A 83 -1.83 -8.78 -20.47
N ASP A 84 -1.21 -9.04 -21.61
CA ASP A 84 -1.77 -9.93 -22.62
C ASP A 84 -1.70 -11.41 -22.16
N GLY A 85 -2.51 -12.27 -22.80
CA GLY A 85 -2.55 -13.70 -22.45
C GLY A 85 -1.19 -14.39 -22.57
N SER A 86 -0.33 -13.93 -23.48
CA SER A 86 1.05 -14.40 -23.64
C SER A 86 1.92 -14.04 -22.44
N PHE A 87 1.89 -12.78 -22.02
CA PHE A 87 2.66 -12.28 -20.88
C PHE A 87 2.22 -12.92 -19.57
N LEU A 88 0.91 -13.11 -19.36
CA LEU A 88 0.41 -13.83 -18.19
C LEU A 88 0.89 -15.29 -18.17
N LYS A 89 0.93 -15.98 -19.32
CA LYS A 89 1.50 -17.33 -19.42
C LYS A 89 2.99 -17.34 -19.15
N PHE A 90 3.73 -16.34 -19.64
CA PHE A 90 5.16 -16.17 -19.37
C PHE A 90 5.42 -15.99 -17.87
N LEU A 91 4.70 -15.08 -17.20
CA LEU A 91 4.81 -14.84 -15.76
C LEU A 91 4.50 -16.09 -14.94
N LYS A 92 3.49 -16.88 -15.33
CA LYS A 92 3.16 -18.15 -14.67
C LYS A 92 4.25 -19.20 -14.88
N LYS A 93 4.79 -19.31 -16.10
CA LYS A 93 5.84 -20.28 -16.44
C LYS A 93 7.14 -20.04 -15.66
N HIS A 94 7.46 -18.79 -15.35
CA HIS A 94 8.67 -18.40 -14.63
C HIS A 94 8.46 -18.16 -13.12
N ASP A 95 7.28 -18.52 -12.56
CA ASP A 95 6.89 -18.25 -11.16
C ASP A 95 7.01 -16.78 -10.73
N LEU A 96 7.01 -15.86 -11.70
CA LEU A 96 7.09 -14.41 -11.48
C LEU A 96 5.72 -13.81 -11.17
N TYR A 97 4.64 -14.55 -11.43
CA TYR A 97 3.27 -14.09 -11.23
C TYR A 97 3.03 -13.55 -9.80
N ILE A 98 3.44 -14.30 -8.78
CA ILE A 98 3.23 -13.88 -7.38
C ILE A 98 4.10 -12.67 -7.05
N SER A 99 5.37 -12.65 -7.46
CA SER A 99 6.25 -11.50 -7.22
C SER A 99 5.72 -10.22 -7.86
N PHE A 100 4.95 -10.33 -8.94
CA PHE A 100 4.44 -9.21 -9.70
C PHE A 100 3.09 -8.71 -9.21
N PHE A 101 2.13 -9.61 -8.99
CA PHE A 101 0.77 -9.25 -8.58
C PHE A 101 0.62 -9.08 -7.07
N PHE A 102 1.38 -9.81 -6.25
CA PHE A 102 1.22 -9.75 -4.80
C PHE A 102 1.43 -8.35 -4.19
N PRO A 103 2.39 -7.51 -4.65
CA PRO A 103 2.51 -6.13 -4.19
C PRO A 103 1.21 -5.32 -4.35
N PHE A 104 0.44 -5.55 -5.42
CA PHE A 104 -0.86 -4.88 -5.64
C PHE A 104 -1.92 -5.34 -4.65
N TYR A 105 -2.02 -6.65 -4.45
CA TYR A 105 -2.93 -7.20 -3.46
C TYR A 105 -2.58 -6.71 -2.05
N LEU A 106 -1.30 -6.69 -1.70
CA LEU A 106 -0.82 -6.18 -0.42
C LEU A 106 -1.16 -4.70 -0.26
N ALA A 107 -0.86 -3.86 -1.25
CA ALA A 107 -1.18 -2.43 -1.20
C ALA A 107 -2.70 -2.20 -1.06
N GLY A 108 -3.52 -2.94 -1.80
CA GLY A 108 -4.97 -2.87 -1.69
C GLY A 108 -5.47 -3.24 -0.30
N VAL A 109 -4.98 -4.34 0.27
CA VAL A 109 -5.33 -4.76 1.64
C VAL A 109 -4.87 -3.73 2.68
N LEU A 110 -3.66 -3.19 2.55
CA LEU A 110 -3.14 -2.15 3.45
C LEU A 110 -4.03 -0.91 3.43
N TRP A 111 -4.42 -0.41 2.25
CA TRP A 111 -5.31 0.75 2.13
C TRP A 111 -6.72 0.48 2.63
N ILE A 112 -7.28 -0.70 2.39
CA ILE A 112 -8.60 -1.07 2.93
C ILE A 112 -8.56 -1.08 4.47
N LEU A 113 -7.53 -1.71 5.06
CA LEU A 113 -7.33 -1.71 6.50
C LEU A 113 -7.16 -0.28 7.04
N HIS A 114 -6.45 0.56 6.30
CA HIS A 114 -6.25 1.96 6.65
C HIS A 114 -7.56 2.74 6.64
N ILE A 115 -8.37 2.63 5.58
CA ILE A 115 -9.68 3.27 5.49
C ILE A 115 -10.59 2.82 6.64
N ILE A 116 -10.63 1.53 6.95
CA ILE A 116 -11.39 0.99 8.09
C ILE A 116 -10.91 1.64 9.40
N TYR A 117 -9.59 1.74 9.58
CA TYR A 117 -9.00 2.39 10.76
C TYR A 117 -9.37 3.88 10.84
N SER A 118 -9.32 4.61 9.73
CA SER A 118 -9.71 6.02 9.63
C SER A 118 -11.19 6.24 9.96
N LEU A 119 -12.08 5.36 9.51
CA LEU A 119 -13.49 5.38 9.90
C LEU A 119 -13.66 5.12 11.41
N GLY A 120 -12.87 4.20 11.96
CA GLY A 120 -12.81 3.95 13.40
C GLY A 120 -12.37 5.19 14.20
N LEU A 121 -11.38 5.93 13.70
CA LEU A 121 -10.93 7.19 14.31
C LEU A 121 -12.01 8.27 14.30
N ILE A 122 -12.78 8.39 13.22
CA ILE A 122 -13.94 9.30 13.20
C ILE A 122 -14.90 8.92 14.32
N PHE A 123 -15.31 7.65 14.39
CA PHE A 123 -16.27 7.21 15.39
C PHE A 123 -15.76 7.49 16.81
N PHE A 124 -14.48 7.24 17.05
CA PHE A 124 -13.83 7.55 18.33
C PHE A 124 -13.78 9.05 18.63
N SER A 125 -13.55 9.90 17.63
CA SER A 125 -13.56 11.37 17.79
C SER A 125 -14.93 11.95 18.21
N TYR A 126 -16.03 11.23 17.93
CA TYR A 126 -17.37 11.60 18.37
C TYR A 126 -17.67 11.13 19.80
N THR A 127 -17.02 10.06 20.25
CA THR A 127 -17.11 9.65 21.65
C THR A 127 -16.23 10.56 22.50
N SER A 128 -16.81 11.28 23.48
CA SER A 128 -16.08 12.24 24.34
C SER A 128 -15.05 11.60 25.31
N ILE A 129 -14.62 10.37 25.03
CA ILE A 129 -13.66 9.59 25.81
C ILE A 129 -12.25 9.96 25.33
N SER A 130 -11.82 11.19 25.60
CA SER A 130 -10.46 11.65 25.27
C SER A 130 -9.52 11.37 26.43
N LEU A 131 -8.72 10.32 26.29
CA LEU A 131 -7.52 10.10 27.10
C LEU A 131 -6.31 10.43 26.25
N LYS A 132 -5.48 11.39 26.70
CA LYS A 132 -4.32 11.92 25.95
C LYS A 132 -3.37 10.85 25.39
N ILE A 133 -3.14 9.79 26.16
CA ILE A 133 -2.28 8.68 25.77
C ILE A 133 -2.92 7.88 24.63
N VAL A 134 -4.24 7.70 24.69
CA VAL A 134 -5.01 7.01 23.65
C VAL A 134 -4.97 7.82 22.36
N ASP A 135 -5.26 9.12 22.40
CA ASP A 135 -5.25 9.99 21.21
C ASP A 135 -3.88 10.03 20.52
N ALA A 136 -2.80 10.16 21.31
CA ALA A 136 -1.44 10.18 20.76
C ALA A 136 -0.99 8.83 20.19
N SER A 137 -1.38 7.71 20.83
CA SER A 137 -1.08 6.37 20.32
C SER A 137 -1.87 6.03 19.06
N LEU A 138 -3.12 6.48 18.97
CA LEU A 138 -3.98 6.33 17.80
C LEU A 138 -3.42 7.12 16.61
N LEU A 139 -2.99 8.36 16.84
CA LEU A 139 -2.34 9.20 15.83
C LEU A 139 -1.00 8.61 15.37
N PHE A 140 -0.18 8.12 16.31
CA PHE A 140 1.07 7.44 15.97
C PHE A 140 0.82 6.24 15.04
N THR A 141 -0.09 5.36 15.45
CA THR A 141 -0.43 4.15 14.69
C THR A 141 -1.02 4.49 13.33
N TYR A 142 -1.83 5.56 13.28
CA TYR A 142 -2.35 6.12 12.03
C TYR A 142 -1.22 6.52 11.08
N ILE A 143 -0.35 7.44 11.49
CA ILE A 143 0.69 8.00 10.62
C ILE A 143 1.66 6.89 10.19
N PHE A 144 1.98 5.97 11.10
CA PHE A 144 2.77 4.77 10.80
C PHE A 144 2.13 3.95 9.68
N GLY A 145 0.86 3.58 9.83
CA GLY A 145 0.11 2.80 8.85
C GLY A 145 0.03 3.51 7.50
N PHE A 146 -0.25 4.81 7.52
CA PHE A 146 -0.39 5.65 6.33
C PHE A 146 0.91 5.69 5.54
N LEU A 147 2.02 6.02 6.20
CA LEU A 147 3.33 6.11 5.54
C LEU A 147 3.77 4.74 5.02
N TYR A 148 3.52 3.68 5.77
CA TYR A 148 3.85 2.33 5.32
C TYR A 148 3.06 1.98 4.04
N ALA A 149 1.76 2.22 4.02
CA ALA A 149 0.91 1.98 2.84
C ALA A 149 1.31 2.86 1.65
N LEU A 150 1.62 4.14 1.91
CA LEU A 150 2.05 5.11 0.90
C LEU A 150 3.38 4.71 0.26
N LEU A 151 4.40 4.39 1.06
CA LEU A 151 5.72 4.00 0.55
C LEU A 151 5.65 2.70 -0.27
N ASN A 152 4.85 1.72 0.18
CA ASN A 152 4.59 0.51 -0.60
C ASN A 152 3.92 0.83 -1.94
N SER A 153 2.98 1.79 -1.95
CA SER A 153 2.30 2.23 -3.18
C SER A 153 3.23 2.95 -4.15
N ILE A 154 4.16 3.77 -3.64
CA ILE A 154 5.18 4.43 -4.46
C ILE A 154 6.13 3.39 -5.07
N SER A 155 6.60 2.41 -4.29
CA SER A 155 7.44 1.32 -4.79
C SER A 155 6.72 0.50 -5.87
N LEU A 156 5.40 0.32 -5.72
CA LEU A 156 4.56 -0.33 -6.71
C LEU A 156 4.40 0.46 -8.01
N ILE A 157 4.19 1.78 -7.95
CA ILE A 157 4.12 2.64 -9.15
C ILE A 157 5.44 2.56 -9.94
N LYS A 158 6.59 2.59 -9.25
CA LYS A 158 7.90 2.42 -9.90
C LYS A 158 7.99 1.09 -10.65
N LEU A 159 7.46 0.01 -10.08
CA LEU A 159 7.43 -1.31 -10.72
C LEU A 159 6.53 -1.33 -11.96
N ILE A 160 5.38 -0.65 -11.95
CA ILE A 160 4.52 -0.51 -13.14
C ILE A 160 5.26 0.21 -14.26
N ILE A 161 5.86 1.36 -13.95
CA ILE A 161 6.58 2.18 -14.95
C ILE A 161 7.71 1.37 -15.57
N ASN A 162 8.52 0.71 -14.75
CA ASN A 162 9.61 -0.15 -15.22
C ASN A 162 9.10 -1.31 -16.09
N LEU A 163 7.96 -1.90 -15.75
CA LEU A 163 7.37 -2.95 -16.58
C LEU A 163 6.87 -2.41 -17.91
N GLY A 164 6.21 -1.25 -17.92
CA GLY A 164 5.77 -0.59 -19.14
C GLY A 164 6.95 -0.36 -20.10
N HIS A 165 8.07 0.16 -19.59
CA HIS A 165 9.29 0.31 -20.38
C HIS A 165 9.87 -1.02 -20.87
N ALA A 166 9.89 -2.05 -20.02
CA ALA A 166 10.40 -3.36 -20.41
C ALA A 166 9.54 -4.02 -21.52
N LYS A 167 8.22 -3.85 -21.45
CA LYS A 167 7.28 -4.36 -22.45
C LYS A 167 7.51 -3.70 -23.81
N VAL A 168 7.61 -2.37 -23.86
CA VAL A 168 7.86 -1.62 -25.11
C VAL A 168 9.14 -2.10 -25.79
N ARG A 169 10.24 -2.24 -25.04
CA ARG A 169 11.51 -2.76 -25.59
C ARG A 169 11.38 -4.19 -26.12
N PHE A 170 10.60 -5.03 -25.45
CA PHE A 170 10.37 -6.41 -25.91
C PHE A 170 9.59 -6.45 -27.23
N GLU A 171 8.59 -5.57 -27.39
CA GLU A 171 7.82 -5.45 -28.63
C GLU A 171 8.70 -4.96 -29.80
N GLU A 172 9.54 -3.93 -29.58
CA GLU A 172 10.49 -3.44 -30.58
C GLU A 172 11.47 -4.52 -31.07
N VAL A 173 12.02 -5.33 -30.16
CA VAL A 173 12.93 -6.43 -30.54
C VAL A 173 12.18 -7.52 -31.30
N LYS A 174 10.96 -7.84 -30.89
CA LYS A 174 10.14 -8.87 -31.55
C LYS A 174 9.74 -8.45 -32.96
N GLU A 175 9.49 -7.17 -33.21
CA GLU A 175 9.22 -6.64 -34.55
C GLU A 175 10.47 -6.71 -35.44
N LYS A 176 11.63 -6.32 -34.94
CA LYS A 176 12.91 -6.43 -35.69
C LYS A 176 13.23 -7.86 -36.11
N VAL A 177 13.01 -8.84 -35.23
CA VAL A 177 13.26 -10.27 -35.53
C VAL A 177 12.26 -10.84 -36.54
N LYS A 178 11.09 -10.19 -36.73
CA LYS A 178 10.11 -10.61 -37.75
C LYS A 178 10.32 -9.95 -39.11
N SER A 179 11.05 -8.84 -39.17
CA SER A 179 11.37 -8.15 -40.40
C SER A 179 12.62 -8.68 -41.11
N ASP A 180 13.40 -9.52 -40.43
CA ASP A 180 14.54 -10.29 -40.96
C ASP A 180 14.11 -11.72 -41.34
#